data_AF-A0A6J7NTL2-F1
#
_entry.id   AF-A0A6J7NTL2-F1
#
_cell.length_a   1.000
_cell.length_b   1.000
_cell.length_c   1.000
_cell.angle_alpha   90.00
_cell.angle_beta   90.00
_cell.angle_gamma   90.00
#
_symmetry.space_group_name_H-M   'P 1'
#
loop_
_entity.id
_entity.type
_entity.pdbx_description
1 polymer ?
#
loop_
_entity_poly.entity_id
_entity_poly.type
_entity_poly.pdbx_seq_one_letter_code
_entity_poly.pdbx_strand_id
1 'polypeptide(L)'
;MQPHAVEVPFETVIAGILVRGRIDAVYKTDSGFEVVDWKTGSKVLGESSAVQLAVYRLAWAKLQGISVDQVTAAFHYVPTNTTDRRANLLSEGQLIDLLSVK
;
A
#
# COMPACT_ATOMS: atom_id res chain seq x y z
N MET A 1 10.10 11.01 12.34
CA MET A 1 9.28 9.83 12.71
C MET A 1 10.09 8.58 12.46
N GLN A 2 10.02 7.58 13.34
CA GLN A 2 10.60 6.25 13.08
C GLN A 2 9.52 5.33 12.50
N PRO A 3 9.87 4.42 11.57
CA PRO A 3 8.91 3.44 11.06
C PRO A 3 8.47 2.49 12.19
N HIS A 4 7.19 2.12 12.17
CA HIS A 4 6.63 1.10 13.04
C HIS A 4 7.10 -0.31 12.62
N ALA A 5 7.19 -0.55 11.32
CA ALA A 5 7.71 -1.79 10.74
C ALA A 5 8.41 -1.49 9.41
N VAL A 6 9.38 -2.32 9.03
CA VAL A 6 10.13 -2.21 7.77
C VAL A 6 10.29 -3.58 7.11
N GLU A 7 10.34 -3.61 5.78
CA GLU A 7 10.59 -4.80 4.95
C GLU A 7 9.63 -5.97 5.25
N VAL A 8 8.36 -5.66 5.53
CA VAL A 8 7.35 -6.62 6.00
C VAL A 8 6.91 -7.51 4.84
N PRO A 9 7.19 -8.84 4.87
CA PRO A 9 6.67 -9.74 3.86
C PRO A 9 5.17 -9.96 4.06
N PHE A 10 4.45 -10.16 2.96
CA PHE A 10 3.05 -10.57 3.02
C PHE A 10 2.73 -11.62 1.96
N GLU A 11 1.72 -12.41 2.29
CA GLU A 11 1.04 -13.32 1.38
C GLU A 11 -0.46 -13.16 1.62
N THR A 12 -1.23 -12.84 0.58
CA THR A 12 -2.69 -12.68 0.68
C THR A 12 -3.35 -13.22 -0.58
N VAL A 13 -4.58 -13.72 -0.43
CA VAL A 13 -5.43 -14.06 -1.56
C VAL A 13 -6.39 -12.90 -1.83
N ILE A 14 -6.49 -12.50 -3.10
CA ILE A 14 -7.45 -11.50 -3.60
C ILE A 14 -8.11 -12.09 -4.85
N ALA A 15 -9.44 -12.18 -4.87
CA ALA A 15 -10.19 -12.81 -5.97
C ALA A 15 -9.70 -14.23 -6.34
N GLY A 16 -9.25 -15.03 -5.36
CA GLY A 16 -8.69 -16.36 -5.60
C GLY A 16 -7.26 -16.38 -6.15
N ILE A 17 -6.65 -15.21 -6.39
CA ILE A 17 -5.26 -15.07 -6.84
C ILE A 17 -4.36 -14.87 -5.62
N LEU A 18 -3.30 -15.68 -5.53
CA LEU A 18 -2.27 -15.51 -4.52
C LEU A 18 -1.36 -14.34 -4.88
N VAL A 19 -1.34 -13.32 -4.03
CA VAL A 19 -0.50 -12.13 -4.14
C VAL A 19 0.55 -12.19 -3.04
N ARG A 20 1.82 -12.08 -3.45
CA ARG A 20 2.98 -12.05 -2.54
C ARG A 20 3.76 -10.77 -2.77
N GLY A 21 4.32 -10.23 -1.71
CA GLY A 21 5.14 -9.04 -1.81
C GLY A 21 5.80 -8.65 -0.50
N ARG A 22 6.34 -7.43 -0.50
CA ARG A 22 6.98 -6.82 0.66
C ARG A 22 6.55 -5.36 0.74
N ILE A 23 6.26 -4.91 1.96
CA ILE A 23 5.98 -3.51 2.27
C ILE A 23 7.29 -2.90 2.79
N ASP A 24 7.79 -1.85 2.14
CA ASP A 24 9.06 -1.23 2.51
C ASP A 24 9.02 -0.65 3.93
N ALA A 25 7.99 0.13 4.23
CA ALA A 25 7.80 0.70 5.56
C ALA A 25 6.33 0.91 5.94
N VAL A 26 6.06 0.83 7.23
CA VAL A 26 4.77 1.19 7.83
C VAL A 26 5.02 2.17 8.96
N TYR A 27 4.23 3.24 9.02
CA TYR A 27 4.27 4.24 10.07
C TYR A 27 2.95 4.24 10.84
N LYS A 28 3.00 4.50 12.15
CA LYS A 28 1.79 4.81 12.92
C LYS A 28 1.34 6.24 12.60
N THR A 29 0.03 6.42 12.50
CA THR A 29 -0.63 7.72 12.45
C THR A 29 -1.54 7.86 13.66
N ASP A 30 -2.14 9.03 13.85
CA ASP A 30 -3.08 9.27 14.96
C ASP A 30 -4.32 8.37 14.89
N SER A 31 -4.69 7.91 13.69
CA SER A 31 -5.92 7.15 13.41
C SER A 31 -5.69 5.74 12.88
N GLY A 32 -4.45 5.27 12.81
CA GLY A 32 -4.12 3.96 12.25
C GLY A 32 -2.69 3.88 11.73
N PHE A 33 -2.54 3.56 10.44
CA PHE A 33 -1.24 3.32 9.82
C PHE A 33 -1.12 3.98 8.44
N GLU A 34 0.10 4.34 8.05
CA GLU A 34 0.46 4.76 6.68
C GLU A 34 1.51 3.79 6.14
N VAL A 35 1.17 3.09 5.07
CA VAL A 35 2.11 2.27 4.30
C VAL A 35 2.89 3.17 3.36
N VAL A 36 4.22 3.04 3.34
CA VAL A 36 5.09 3.82 2.47
C VAL A 36 5.93 2.87 1.61
N ASP A 37 5.91 3.11 0.30
CA ASP A 37 6.82 2.51 -0.67
C ASP A 37 7.87 3.56 -1.08
N TRP A 38 9.15 3.20 -0.98
CA TRP A 38 10.28 4.09 -1.24
C TRP A 38 10.72 4.02 -2.69
N LYS A 39 10.73 5.17 -3.35
CA LYS A 39 11.22 5.32 -4.72
C LYS A 39 12.59 5.99 -4.72
N THR A 40 13.55 5.30 -5.31
CA THR A 40 14.92 5.79 -5.51
C THR A 40 15.08 6.64 -6.77
N GLY A 41 14.09 6.63 -7.67
CA GLY A 41 14.01 7.55 -8.80
C GLY A 41 13.17 8.79 -8.48
N SER A 42 13.30 9.84 -9.30
CA SER A 42 12.58 11.12 -9.10
C SER A 42 11.27 11.25 -9.90
N LYS A 43 10.96 10.27 -10.76
CA LYS A 43 9.77 10.32 -11.61
C LYS A 43 8.53 9.96 -10.79
N VAL A 44 7.59 10.90 -10.67
CA VAL A 44 6.27 10.63 -10.10
C VAL A 44 5.53 9.60 -10.96
N LEU A 45 5.06 8.53 -10.34
CA LEU A 45 4.35 7.45 -11.03
C LEU A 45 2.92 7.87 -11.41
N GLY A 46 2.39 7.31 -12.49
CA GLY A 46 1.02 7.57 -12.94
C GLY A 46 -0.05 6.84 -12.11
N GLU A 47 -1.33 7.05 -12.43
CA GLU A 47 -2.47 6.47 -11.69
C GLU A 47 -2.47 4.94 -11.59
N SER A 48 -1.98 4.23 -12.61
CA SER A 48 -1.91 2.76 -12.59
C SER A 48 -1.05 2.21 -11.45
N SER A 49 -0.06 2.97 -10.96
CA SER A 49 0.76 2.57 -9.81
C SER A 49 0.01 2.61 -8.48
N ALA A 50 -1.12 3.31 -8.40
CA ALA A 50 -1.97 3.35 -7.19
C ALA A 50 -2.51 1.96 -6.83
N VAL A 51 -2.64 1.05 -7.81
CA VAL A 51 -3.02 -0.35 -7.56
C VAL A 51 -2.04 -1.05 -6.62
N GLN A 52 -0.74 -0.79 -6.75
CA GLN A 52 0.28 -1.35 -5.86
C GLN A 52 0.06 -0.91 -4.41
N LEU A 53 -0.14 0.40 -4.20
CA LEU A 53 -0.42 0.96 -2.87
C LEU A 53 -1.73 0.42 -2.28
N ALA A 54 -2.76 0.24 -3.11
CA ALA A 54 -4.03 -0.37 -2.70
C ALA A 54 -3.84 -1.82 -2.23
N VAL A 55 -3.03 -2.61 -2.93
CA VAL A 55 -2.68 -3.97 -2.52
C VAL A 55 -1.88 -3.96 -1.21
N TYR A 56 -0.90 -3.07 -1.06
CA TYR A 56 -0.06 -3.02 0.13
C TYR A 56 -0.84 -2.60 1.39
N ARG A 57 -1.72 -1.59 1.29
CA ARG A 57 -2.57 -1.22 2.42
C ARG A 57 -3.53 -2.33 2.82
N LEU A 58 -4.09 -3.05 1.83
CA LEU A 58 -4.97 -4.19 2.10
C LEU A 58 -4.20 -5.34 2.76
N ALA A 59 -2.99 -5.63 2.28
CA ALA A 59 -2.14 -6.63 2.88
C ALA A 59 -1.80 -6.30 4.34
N TRP A 60 -1.42 -5.06 4.65
CA TRP A 60 -1.17 -4.64 6.02
C TRP A 60 -2.42 -4.74 6.89
N ALA A 61 -3.57 -4.27 6.40
CA ALA A 61 -4.84 -4.35 7.11
C ALA A 61 -5.19 -5.81 7.48
N LYS A 62 -5.01 -6.75 6.54
CA LYS A 62 -5.22 -8.18 6.78
C LYS A 62 -4.23 -8.77 7.79
N LEU A 63 -2.94 -8.43 7.68
CA LEU A 63 -1.91 -8.88 8.63
C LEU A 63 -2.21 -8.43 10.06
N GLN A 64 -2.75 -7.22 10.23
CA GLN A 64 -3.11 -6.67 11.54
C GLN A 64 -4.53 -7.03 12.00
N GLY A 65 -5.36 -7.62 11.14
CA GLY A 65 -6.77 -7.89 11.45
C GLY A 65 -7.61 -6.63 11.65
N ILE A 66 -7.33 -5.56 10.91
CA ILE A 66 -8.03 -4.26 11.00
C ILE A 66 -8.74 -3.90 9.69
N SER A 67 -9.63 -2.89 9.72
CA SER A 67 -10.23 -2.36 8.49
C SER A 67 -9.18 -1.66 7.62
N VAL A 68 -9.26 -1.85 6.30
CA VAL A 68 -8.39 -1.17 5.32
C VAL A 68 -8.55 0.35 5.34
N ASP A 69 -9.67 0.87 5.83
CA ASP A 69 -9.90 2.31 5.99
C ASP A 69 -9.04 2.94 7.09
N GLN A 70 -8.47 2.10 7.98
CA GLN A 70 -7.49 2.54 8.98
C GLN A 70 -6.06 2.58 8.42
N VAL A 71 -5.88 2.30 7.12
CA VAL A 71 -4.57 2.22 6.47
C VAL A 71 -4.52 3.12 5.24
N THR A 72 -3.77 4.21 5.32
CA THR A 72 -3.41 5.04 4.17
C THR A 72 -2.17 4.48 3.48
N ALA A 73 -1.85 4.95 2.27
CA ALA A 73 -0.60 4.60 1.62
C ALA A 73 -0.05 5.72 0.73
N ALA A 74 1.28 5.73 0.59
CA ALA A 74 1.99 6.75 -0.15
C ALA A 74 3.25 6.22 -0.84
N PHE A 75 3.64 6.89 -1.92
CA PHE A 75 5.01 6.78 -2.44
C PHE A 75 5.87 7.88 -1.82
N HIS A 76 7.07 7.55 -1.37
CA HIS A 76 8.06 8.54 -0.95
C HIS A 76 9.28 8.50 -1.87
N TYR A 77 9.50 9.60 -2.59
CA TYR A 77 10.59 9.75 -3.55
C TYR A 77 11.82 10.31 -2.83
N VAL A 78 12.78 9.44 -2.55
CA VAL A 78 13.97 9.75 -1.75
C VAL A 78 14.80 10.89 -2.34
N PRO A 79 15.08 10.96 -3.66
CA PRO A 79 15.92 12.02 -4.22
C PRO A 79 15.32 13.42 -4.10
N THR A 80 13.99 13.53 -4.09
CA THR A 80 13.26 14.81 -4.05
C THR A 80 12.65 15.10 -2.68
N ASN A 81 12.74 14.16 -1.75
CA ASN A 81 12.11 14.21 -0.42
C ASN A 81 10.60 14.55 -0.49
N THR A 82 9.93 14.01 -1.52
CA THR A 82 8.49 14.26 -1.75
C THR A 82 7.70 13.01 -1.42
N THR A 83 6.59 13.18 -0.68
CA THR A 83 5.64 12.10 -0.41
C THR A 83 4.35 12.33 -1.19
N ASP A 84 4.06 11.45 -2.15
CA ASP A 84 2.81 11.39 -2.92
C ASP A 84 1.78 10.54 -2.16
N ARG A 85 0.88 11.22 -1.44
CA ARG A 85 -0.23 10.61 -0.71
C ARG A 85 -1.46 10.55 -1.61
N ARG A 86 -1.84 9.35 -2.04
CA ARG A 86 -2.97 9.17 -2.94
C ARG A 86 -4.27 9.03 -2.17
N ALA A 87 -5.25 9.88 -2.49
CA ALA A 87 -6.55 9.88 -1.84
C ALA A 87 -7.48 8.77 -2.35
N ASN A 88 -7.36 8.37 -3.62
CA ASN A 88 -8.30 7.48 -4.30
C ASN A 88 -7.72 6.07 -4.51
N LEU A 89 -7.25 5.44 -3.44
CA LEU A 89 -6.78 4.06 -3.52
C LEU A 89 -7.97 3.09 -3.59
N LEU A 90 -7.86 2.08 -4.45
CA LEU A 90 -8.90 1.07 -4.63
C LEU A 90 -9.24 0.37 -3.31
N SER A 91 -10.53 0.13 -3.08
CA SER A 91 -11.03 -0.72 -1.99
C SER A 91 -10.74 -2.20 -2.26
N GLU A 92 -10.95 -3.07 -1.27
CA GLU A 92 -10.85 -4.52 -1.48
C GLU A 92 -11.81 -5.01 -2.57
N GLY A 93 -13.06 -4.54 -2.58
CA GLY A 93 -14.03 -4.88 -3.61
C GLY A 93 -13.57 -4.45 -5.01
N GLN A 94 -13.04 -3.24 -5.15
CA GLN A 94 -12.52 -2.75 -6.43
C GLN A 94 -11.27 -3.51 -6.90
N LEU A 95 -10.41 -3.96 -5.97
CA LEU A 95 -9.29 -4.83 -6.28
C LEU A 95 -9.76 -6.22 -6.73
N ILE A 96 -10.80 -6.76 -6.08
CA ILE A 96 -11.42 -8.02 -6.51
C ILE A 96 -11.98 -7.88 -7.92
N ASP A 97 -12.75 -6.83 -8.19
CA ASP A 97 -13.31 -6.56 -9.52
C ASP A 97 -12.21 -6.48 -10.58
N LEU A 98 -11.16 -5.69 -10.32
CA LEU A 98 -10.01 -5.52 -11.22
C LEU A 98 -9.32 -6.85 -11.56
N LEU A 99 -9.19 -7.74 -10.57
CA LEU A 99 -8.51 -9.03 -10.72
C LEU A 99 -9.41 -10.16 -11.22
N SER A 100 -10.73 -9.97 -11.18
CA SER A 100 -11.71 -10.99 -11.59
C SER A 100 -12.07 -10.92 -13.07
N VAL A 101 -11.66 -9.86 -13.78
CA VAL A 101 -11.85 -9.74 -15.24
C VAL A 101 -10.91 -10.73 -15.95
N LYS A 102 -11.45 -11.89 -16.32
CA LYS A 102 -10.93 -12.74 -17.39
C LYS A 102 -11.52 -12.33 -18.73
#